data_AF-A0A5C7ZNC0-F1
#
_entry.id   AF-A0A5C7ZNC0-F1
#
_cell.length_a   1.000
_cell.length_b   1.000
_cell.length_c   1.000
_cell.angle_alpha   90.00
_cell.angle_beta   90.00
_cell.angle_gamma   90.00
#
_symmetry.space_group_name_H-M   'P 1'
#
loop_
_entity.id
_entity.type
_entity.pdbx_description
1 polymer ?
#
loop_
_entity_poly.entity_id
_entity_poly.type
_entity_poly.pdbx_seq_one_letter_code
_entity_poly.pdbx_strand_id
1 'polypeptide(L)' 'MKRFSAGLLGLGTVINGISVVLRPSDGGYRIYANHQPCANLPDGGYVRNLNEAERTVTRYEKRICASASSLH' A
#
# COMPACT_ATOMS: atom_id res chain seq x y z
N MET A 1 -9.42 -7.71 -9.01
CA MET A 1 -8.21 -7.49 -8.21
C MET A 1 -7.79 -6.04 -8.39
N LYS A 2 -7.48 -5.34 -7.30
CA LYS A 2 -6.98 -3.95 -7.37
C LYS A 2 -5.54 -4.00 -7.87
N ARG A 3 -5.31 -3.51 -9.09
CA ARG A 3 -4.00 -3.56 -9.73
C ARG A 3 -3.20 -2.30 -9.41
N PHE A 4 -1.92 -2.49 -9.15
CA PHE A 4 -0.98 -1.38 -9.10
C PHE A 4 -0.59 -0.99 -10.53
N SER A 5 -0.63 0.31 -10.82
CA SER A 5 -0.26 0.86 -12.12
C SER A 5 0.91 1.83 -11.93
N ALA A 6 1.77 1.93 -12.94
CA ALA A 6 2.83 2.92 -12.93
C ALA A 6 2.22 4.34 -12.96
N GLY A 7 2.66 5.18 -12.04
CA GLY A 7 2.30 6.59 -11.95
C GLY A 7 3.53 7.44 -11.63
N LEU A 8 3.32 8.75 -11.48
CA LEU A 8 4.38 9.74 -11.33
C LEU A 8 5.32 9.48 -10.12
N LEU A 9 4.82 8.80 -9.09
CA LEU A 9 5.51 8.53 -7.83
C LEU A 9 5.89 7.06 -7.64
N GLY A 10 5.77 6.24 -8.70
CA GLY A 10 6.01 4.79 -8.67
C GLY A 10 4.74 3.97 -8.93
N LEU A 11 4.67 2.75 -8.40
CA LEU A 11 3.54 1.85 -8.58
C LEU A 11 2.44 2.18 -7.57
N GLY A 12 1.27 2.60 -8.04
CA GLY A 12 0.19 3.10 -7.20
C GLY A 12 -1.20 2.59 -7.60
N THR A 13 -2.14 2.68 -6.67
CA THR A 13 -3.56 2.40 -6.87
C THR A 13 -4.39 3.27 -5.94
N VAL A 14 -5.70 3.41 -6.21
CA VAL A 14 -6.61 4.20 -5.36
C VAL A 14 -7.68 3.29 -4.80
N ILE A 15 -7.94 3.41 -3.49
CA ILE A 15 -8.90 2.58 -2.76
C ILE A 15 -9.78 3.48 -1.91
N ASN A 16 -11.07 3.56 -2.21
CA ASN A 16 -12.02 4.40 -1.46
C ASN A 16 -11.51 5.85 -1.28
N GLY A 17 -10.92 6.43 -2.32
CA GLY A 17 -10.33 7.78 -2.28
C GLY A 17 -8.94 7.87 -1.65
N ILE A 18 -8.38 6.76 -1.16
CA ILE A 18 -7.06 6.70 -0.51
C ILE A 18 -6.01 6.30 -1.53
N SER A 19 -4.97 7.11 -1.66
CA SER A 19 -3.82 6.82 -2.51
C SER A 19 -2.93 5.78 -1.85
N VAL A 20 -2.84 4.59 -2.45
CA VAL A 20 -1.97 3.51 -1.98
C VAL A 20 -0.80 3.35 -2.94
N VAL A 21 0.42 3.56 -2.46
CA VAL A 21 1.64 3.50 -3.30
C VAL A 21 2.65 2.52 -2.75
N LEU A 22 3.35 1.84 -3.65
CA LEU A 22 4.49 0.99 -3.36
C LEU A 22 5.76 1.78 -3.58
N ARG A 23 6.56 1.93 -2.52
CA ARG A 23 7.89 2.54 -2.61
C ARG A 23 8.95 1.44 -2.54
N PRO A 24 9.98 1.47 -3.40
CA PRO A 24 11.10 0.54 -3.30
C PRO A 24 11.73 0.58 -1.89
N SER A 25 12.03 -0.59 -1.35
CA SER A 25 12.69 -0.80 -0.05
C SER A 25 13.49 -2.09 -0.15
N ASP A 26 14.68 -2.17 0.45
CA ASP A 26 15.65 -3.29 0.31
C ASP A 26 15.07 -4.65 -0.10
N GLY A 27 15.19 -5.01 -1.39
CA GLY A 27 14.74 -6.31 -1.92
C GLY A 27 13.24 -6.44 -2.23
N GLY A 28 12.48 -5.35 -2.19
CA GLY A 28 11.04 -5.34 -2.39
C GLY A 28 10.43 -3.94 -2.36
N TYR A 29 9.27 -3.82 -1.73
CA TYR A 29 8.46 -2.63 -1.67
C TYR A 29 7.83 -2.47 -0.30
N ARG A 30 7.55 -1.23 0.08
CA ARG A 30 6.78 -0.90 1.26
C ARG A 30 5.49 -0.19 0.86
N ILE A 31 4.39 -0.58 1.49
CA ILE A 31 3.06 -0.05 1.22
C ILE A 31 2.87 1.25 2.01
N TYR A 32 2.46 2.29 1.30
CA TYR A 32 2.06 3.58 1.86
C TYR A 32 0.61 3.86 1.52
N ALA A 33 -0.11 4.51 2.44
CA ALA A 33 -1.47 5.03 2.23
C ALA A 33 -1.50 6.53 2.59
N ASN A 34 -1.98 7.39 1.68
CA ASN A 34 -1.98 8.86 1.85
C ASN A 34 -0.64 9.39 2.39
N HIS A 35 0.47 8.92 1.80
CA HIS A 35 1.86 9.28 2.15
C HIS A 35 2.40 8.73 3.48
N GLN A 36 1.61 7.98 4.26
CA GLN A 36 2.09 7.33 5.49
C GLN A 36 2.42 5.84 5.26
N PRO A 37 3.48 5.31 5.88
CA PRO A 37 3.78 3.89 5.82
C PRO A 37 2.69 3.09 6.56
N CYS A 38 2.20 2.03 5.94
CA CYS A 38 1.24 1.11 6.56
C CYS A 38 1.94 0.17 7.56
N ALA A 39 2.65 0.72 8.56
CA ALA A 39 3.44 -0.01 9.55
C ALA A 39 2.60 -0.91 10.47
N ASN A 40 1.29 -0.66 10.54
CA ASN A 40 0.34 -1.49 11.24
C ASN A 40 -0.01 -2.79 10.50
N LEU A 41 0.46 -3.00 9.26
CA LEU A 41 0.33 -4.27 8.55
C LEU A 41 1.40 -5.27 9.01
N PRO A 42 1.21 -6.57 8.73
CA PRO A 42 2.27 -7.57 8.92
C PRO A 42 3.57 -7.13 8.23
N ASP A 43 4.71 -7.46 8.85
CA ASP A 43 6.05 -7.11 8.37
C ASP A 43 6.23 -5.61 8.08
N GLY A 44 5.47 -4.75 8.79
CA GLY A 44 5.52 -3.29 8.63
C GLY A 44 5.03 -2.79 7.27
N GLY A 45 4.21 -3.58 6.57
CA GLY A 45 3.71 -3.28 5.23
C GLY A 45 4.71 -3.56 4.11
N TYR A 46 5.75 -4.35 4.38
CA TYR A 46 6.74 -4.78 3.40
C TYR A 46 6.20 -5.93 2.54
N VAL A 47 6.47 -5.89 1.23
CA VAL A 47 6.10 -6.90 0.24
C VAL A 47 7.22 -7.06 -0.77
N ARG A 48 7.52 -8.27 -1.21
CA ARG A 48 8.67 -8.58 -2.08
C ARG A 48 8.38 -8.31 -3.55
N ASN A 49 7.12 -8.34 -3.96
CA ASN A 49 6.72 -8.16 -5.36
C ASN A 49 5.28 -7.63 -5.50
N LEU A 50 4.91 -7.27 -6.73
CA LEU A 50 3.59 -6.74 -7.07
C LEU A 50 2.44 -7.69 -6.75
N ASN A 51 2.59 -8.99 -7.04
CA ASN A 51 1.52 -9.97 -6.77
C ASN A 51 1.23 -10.07 -5.27
N GLU A 52 2.27 -10.01 -4.43
CA GLU A 52 2.13 -9.97 -2.99
C GLU A 52 1.48 -8.66 -2.52
N ALA A 53 1.87 -7.53 -3.11
CA ALA A 53 1.23 -6.25 -2.84
C ALA A 53 -0.28 -6.27 -3.14
N GLU A 54 -0.70 -6.77 -4.31
CA GLU A 54 -2.12 -6.85 -4.69
C GLU A 54 -2.93 -7.73 -3.73
N ARG A 55 -2.36 -8.85 -3.30
CA ARG A 55 -2.96 -9.75 -2.30
C ARG A 55 -3.05 -9.09 -0.93
N THR A 56 -1.97 -8.47 -0.47
CA THR A 56 -1.89 -7.78 0.83
C THR A 56 -2.90 -6.64 0.89
N VAL A 57 -2.98 -5.83 -0.16
CA VAL A 57 -3.91 -4.71 -0.24
C VAL A 57 -5.36 -5.17 -0.30
N THR A 58 -5.66 -6.24 -1.05
CA THR A 58 -7.00 -6.82 -1.09
C THR A 58 -7.38 -7.40 0.28
N ARG A 59 -6.45 -8.10 0.95
CA ARG A 59 -6.69 -8.76 2.24
C ARG A 59 -6.84 -7.76 3.39
N TYR A 60 -6.07 -6.69 3.38
CA TYR A 60 -5.99 -5.73 4.49
C TYR A 60 -6.57 -4.36 4.15
N GLU A 61 -7.41 -4.27 3.12
CA GLU A 61 -8.06 -3.03 2.69
C GLU A 61 -8.62 -2.20 3.84
N LYS A 62 -9.38 -2.81 4.75
CA LYS A 62 -9.97 -2.10 5.90
C LYS A 62 -8.90 -1.46 6.80
N ARG A 63 -7.78 -2.14 7.05
CA ARG A 63 -6.66 -1.64 7.88
C ARG A 63 -5.89 -0.55 7.16
N ILE A 64 -5.67 -0.72 5.85
CA ILE A 64 -5.03 0.30 5.01
C ILE A 64 -5.88 1.57 5.02
N CYS A 65 -7.20 1.43 4.84
CA CYS A 65 -8.12 2.55 4.90
C CYS A 65 -8.08 3.25 6.27
N ALA A 66 -8.15 2.47 7.36
CA ALA A 66 -8.05 3.01 8.71
C ALA A 66 -6.72 3.73 8.97
N SER A 67 -5.60 3.23 8.43
CA SER A 67 -4.27 3.87 8.57
C SER A 67 -4.23 5.25 7.94
N ALA A 68 -4.93 5.43 6.82
CA ALA A 68 -5.05 6.72 6.16
C ALA A 68 -6.06 7.66 6.85
N SER A 69 -7.02 7.10 7.61
CA SER A 69 -8.05 7.84 8.35
C SER A 69 -7.62 8.30 9.74
N SER A 70 -6.51 7.82 10.31
CA SER A 70 -5.92 8.35 11.57
C SER A 70 -5.37 9.78 11.45
N LEU A 71 -5.78 10.53 10.42
CA LEU A 71 -5.50 11.94 10.17
C LEU A 71 -6.58 12.89 10.75
N HIS A 72 -7.41 12.40 11.68
CA HIS A 72 -8.37 13.20 12.44
C HIS A 72 -7.97 13.30 13.91
#